data_AF-A0A316N5L7-F1
#
_entry.id   AF-A0A316N5L7-F1
#
_cell.length_a   1.000
_cell.length_b   1.000
_cell.length_c   1.000
_cell.angle_alpha   90.00
_cell.angle_beta   90.00
_cell.angle_gamma   90.00
#
_symmetry.space_group_name_H-M   'P 1'
#
loop_
_entity.id
_entity.type
_entity.pdbx_description
1 polymer ?
#
loop_
_entity_poly.entity_id
_entity_poly.type
_entity_poly.pdbx_seq_one_letter_code
_entity_poly.pdbx_strand_id
1 'polypeptide(L)'
;MGRYLIPANTKKGTLIFGLFRESDLIIFGIGIGITFIMLLAFQQQLADTMTAVMCICPAMISTLLVAPVPYYHNVITVIQEAYEFISTNQRLIWKGWCFKDGTDAKK
;
A
#
# COMPACT_ATOMS: atom_id res chain seq x y z
N MET A 1 0.38 33.02 -16.40
CA MET A 1 -0.54 31.96 -15.91
C MET A 1 -0.21 31.69 -14.45
N GLY A 2 -1.15 31.96 -13.55
CA GLY A 2 -0.96 31.85 -12.10
C GLY A 2 -0.74 30.41 -11.67
N ARG A 3 0.38 30.16 -10.98
CA ARG A 3 0.70 28.87 -10.37
C ARG A 3 -0.19 28.71 -9.15
N TYR A 4 -1.32 28.03 -9.30
CA TYR A 4 -2.17 27.67 -8.17
C TYR A 4 -1.37 26.78 -7.21
N LEU A 5 -1.18 27.26 -5.99
CA LEU A 5 -0.79 26.44 -4.86
C LEU A 5 -2.02 25.61 -4.49
N ILE A 6 -2.26 24.51 -5.21
CA ILE A 6 -3.24 23.52 -4.75
C ILE A 6 -2.74 23.09 -3.36
N PRO A 7 -3.48 23.40 -2.28
CA PRO A 7 -2.99 23.15 -0.94
C PRO A 7 -2.79 21.64 -0.80
N ALA A 8 -1.74 21.23 -0.07
CA ALA A 8 -1.40 19.82 0.11
C ALA A 8 -2.59 18.99 0.64
N ASN A 9 -3.54 19.65 1.32
CA ASN A 9 -4.75 19.03 1.86
C ASN A 9 -5.82 18.69 0.79
N THR A 10 -5.80 19.28 -0.41
CA THR A 10 -6.74 18.94 -1.50
C THR A 10 -6.39 17.61 -2.16
N LYS A 11 -5.14 17.13 -2.05
CA LYS A 11 -4.72 15.81 -2.55
C LYS A 11 -5.39 14.64 -1.82
N LYS A 12 -5.97 14.84 -0.63
CA LYS A 12 -6.73 13.80 0.07
C LYS A 12 -8.09 13.51 -0.57
N GLY A 13 -8.62 14.43 -1.36
CA GLY A 13 -9.90 14.28 -2.05
C GLY A 13 -9.88 13.32 -3.25
N THR A 14 -8.69 12.89 -3.69
CA THR A 14 -8.54 11.90 -4.79
C THR A 14 -8.52 10.46 -4.30
N LEU A 15 -8.59 10.23 -2.98
CA LEU A 15 -8.65 8.88 -2.42
C LEU A 15 -10.11 8.41 -2.30
N ILE A 16 -10.33 7.15 -2.66
CA ILE A 16 -11.62 6.47 -2.52
C ILE A 16 -11.90 6.32 -1.01
N PHE A 17 -13.07 6.79 -0.57
CA PHE A 17 -13.43 6.92 0.85
C PHE A 17 -12.46 7.76 1.71
N GLY A 18 -11.60 8.57 1.08
CA GLY A 18 -10.58 9.35 1.78
C GLY A 18 -9.45 8.52 2.39
N LEU A 19 -9.37 7.23 2.07
CA LEU A 19 -8.43 6.26 2.67
C LEU A 19 -7.69 5.43 1.61
N PHE A 20 -8.39 4.94 0.58
CA PHE A 20 -7.82 3.97 -0.36
C PHE A 20 -7.41 4.61 -1.69
N ARG A 21 -6.29 4.16 -2.25
CA ARG A 21 -5.93 4.44 -3.65
C ARG A 21 -6.60 3.42 -4.57
N GLU A 22 -6.79 3.77 -5.84
CA GLU A 22 -7.32 2.85 -6.86
C GLU A 22 -6.53 1.53 -6.93
N SER A 23 -5.19 1.60 -6.83
CA SER A 23 -4.32 0.42 -6.78
C SER A 23 -4.65 -0.52 -5.62
N ASP A 24 -5.05 0.04 -4.49
CA ASP A 24 -5.26 -0.72 -3.26
C ASP A 24 -6.56 -1.51 -3.34
N LEU A 25 -7.58 -0.91 -3.98
CA LEU A 25 -8.84 -1.59 -4.30
C LEU A 25 -8.62 -2.77 -5.26
N ILE A 26 -7.72 -2.63 -6.24
CA ILE A 26 -7.40 -3.71 -7.18
C ILE A 26 -6.75 -4.89 -6.42
N ILE A 27 -5.77 -4.61 -5.56
CA ILE A 27 -5.09 -5.65 -4.76
C ILE A 27 -6.07 -6.35 -3.83
N PHE A 28 -6.93 -5.60 -3.15
CA PHE A 28 -7.97 -6.15 -2.29
C PHE A 28 -8.97 -7.02 -3.09
N GLY A 29 -9.42 -6.52 -4.24
CA GLY A 29 -10.33 -7.25 -5.13
C GLY A 29 -9.74 -8.55 -5.67
N ILE A 30 -8.46 -8.54 -6.06
CA ILE A 30 -7.75 -9.75 -6.51
C ILE A 30 -7.64 -10.76 -5.36
N GLY A 31 -7.28 -10.32 -4.14
CA GLY A 31 -7.18 -11.21 -2.98
C GLY A 31 -8.51 -11.89 -2.64
N ILE A 32 -9.61 -11.13 -2.66
CA ILE A 32 -10.96 -11.68 -2.48
C ILE A 32 -11.31 -12.64 -3.63
N GLY A 33 -11.04 -12.26 -4.87
CA GLY A 33 -11.31 -13.10 -6.04
C GLY A 33 -10.59 -14.45 -5.98
N ILE A 34 -9.30 -14.45 -5.58
CA ILE A 34 -8.52 -15.68 -5.38
C ILE A 34 -9.14 -16.54 -4.28
N THR A 35 -9.52 -15.94 -3.15
CA THR A 35 -10.19 -16.68 -2.06
C THR A 35 -11.51 -17.30 -2.52
N PHE A 36 -12.33 -16.59 -3.29
CA PHE A 36 -13.55 -17.17 -3.87
C PHE A 36 -13.26 -18.36 -4.79
N ILE A 37 -12.26 -18.23 -5.67
CA ILE A 37 -11.84 -19.33 -6.56
C ILE A 37 -11.36 -20.53 -5.75
N MET A 38 -10.55 -20.32 -4.71
CA MET A 38 -10.08 -21.39 -3.84
C MET A 38 -11.23 -22.08 -3.10
N LEU A 39 -12.18 -21.33 -2.55
CA LEU A 39 -13.35 -21.90 -1.86
C LEU A 39 -14.20 -22.76 -2.80
N LEU A 40 -14.38 -22.35 -4.06
CA LEU A 40 -15.10 -23.13 -5.06
C LEU A 40 -14.33 -24.39 -5.49
N ALA A 41 -13.01 -24.28 -5.64
CA ALA A 41 -12.15 -25.38 -6.05
C ALA A 41 -12.03 -26.47 -4.97
N PHE A 42 -11.98 -26.10 -3.68
CA PHE A 42 -11.78 -27.00 -2.54
C PHE A 42 -13.06 -27.28 -1.73
N GLN A 43 -14.23 -27.06 -2.33
CA GLN A 43 -15.52 -27.14 -1.63
C GLN A 43 -15.77 -28.47 -0.90
N GLN A 44 -15.25 -29.59 -1.42
CA GLN A 44 -15.44 -30.92 -0.84
C GLN A 44 -14.52 -31.17 0.37
N GLN A 45 -13.42 -30.42 0.47
CA GLN A 45 -12.38 -30.55 1.48
C GLN A 45 -12.49 -29.48 2.58
N LEU A 46 -13.52 -28.63 2.57
CA LEU A 46 -13.77 -27.58 3.56
C LEU A 46 -14.11 -28.10 4.97
N ALA A 47 -14.41 -29.39 5.12
CA ALA A 47 -14.62 -30.01 6.43
C ALA A 47 -13.33 -30.06 7.26
N ASP A 48 -12.16 -30.04 6.61
CA ASP A 48 -10.89 -29.89 7.29
C ASP A 48 -10.65 -28.41 7.66
N THR A 49 -10.29 -28.17 8.91
CA THR A 49 -10.10 -26.79 9.40
C THR A 49 -8.86 -26.16 8.78
N MET A 50 -7.83 -26.96 8.46
CA MET A 50 -6.58 -26.46 7.90
C MET A 50 -6.75 -25.97 6.46
N THR A 51 -7.50 -26.70 5.64
CA THR A 51 -7.82 -26.30 4.25
C THR A 51 -8.69 -25.03 4.24
N ALA A 52 -9.66 -24.91 5.14
CA ALA A 52 -10.50 -23.72 5.25
C ALA A 52 -9.67 -22.46 5.59
N VAL A 53 -8.75 -22.55 6.55
CA VAL A 53 -7.85 -21.44 6.92
C VAL A 53 -6.96 -21.05 5.73
N MET A 54 -6.38 -22.01 5.02
CA MET A 54 -5.54 -21.74 3.85
C MET A 54 -6.29 -21.04 2.72
N CYS A 55 -7.57 -21.36 2.50
CA CYS A 55 -8.38 -20.71 1.48
C CYS A 55 -8.65 -19.23 1.79
N ILE A 56 -8.73 -18.86 3.08
CA ILE A 56 -9.02 -17.50 3.54
C ILE A 56 -7.73 -16.65 3.63
N CYS A 57 -6.56 -17.28 3.75
CA CYS A 57 -5.27 -16.59 3.84
C CYS A 57 -5.05 -15.50 2.76
N PRO A 58 -5.34 -15.72 1.47
CA PRO A 58 -5.15 -14.69 0.44
C PRO A 58 -5.93 -13.41 0.72
N ALA A 59 -7.20 -13.51 1.15
CA ALA A 59 -8.03 -12.38 1.53
C ALA A 59 -7.53 -11.69 2.81
N MET A 60 -7.04 -12.45 3.80
CA MET A 60 -6.47 -11.86 5.01
C MET A 60 -5.20 -11.05 4.71
N ILE A 61 -4.32 -11.62 3.89
CA ILE A 61 -3.06 -10.99 3.50
C ILE A 61 -3.35 -9.73 2.68
N SER A 62 -4.23 -9.80 1.68
CA SER A 62 -4.56 -8.62 0.86
C SER A 62 -5.18 -7.50 1.69
N THR A 63 -6.03 -7.83 2.66
CA THR A 63 -6.63 -6.85 3.59
C THR A 63 -5.57 -6.20 4.47
N LEU A 64 -4.64 -6.99 5.03
CA LEU A 64 -3.56 -6.47 5.85
C LEU A 64 -2.64 -5.54 5.06
N LEU A 65 -2.29 -5.91 3.83
CA LEU A 65 -1.43 -5.10 2.97
C LEU A 65 -2.04 -3.74 2.60
N VAL A 66 -3.35 -3.70 2.44
CA VAL A 66 -4.13 -2.50 2.08
C VAL A 66 -4.54 -1.68 3.32
N ALA A 67 -4.33 -2.20 4.53
CA ALA A 67 -4.71 -1.52 5.76
C ALA A 67 -4.00 -0.15 5.90
N PRO A 68 -4.72 0.92 6.31
CA PRO A 68 -4.13 2.23 6.50
C PRO A 68 -3.25 2.25 7.76
N VAL A 69 -2.08 2.87 7.64
CA VAL A 69 -1.10 3.00 8.73
C VAL A 69 -0.86 4.49 8.99
N PRO A 70 -0.74 4.96 10.26
CA PRO A 70 -0.38 6.34 10.54
C PRO A 70 0.92 6.75 9.83
N TYR A 71 0.98 7.99 9.32
CA TYR A 71 2.11 8.58 8.58
C TYR A 71 2.39 8.00 7.17
N TYR A 72 1.86 6.82 6.84
CA TYR A 72 1.93 6.21 5.51
C TYR A 72 0.54 6.06 4.89
N HIS A 73 0.46 5.63 3.63
CA HIS A 73 -0.84 5.38 2.98
C HIS A 73 -1.37 3.98 3.28
N ASN A 74 -0.51 2.97 3.19
CA ASN A 74 -0.85 1.58 3.41
C ASN A 74 0.39 0.78 3.85
N VAL A 75 0.18 -0.45 4.35
CA VAL A 75 1.27 -1.33 4.77
C VAL A 75 2.22 -1.66 3.61
N ILE A 76 1.72 -1.79 2.38
CA ILE A 76 2.56 -2.01 1.19
C ILE A 76 3.61 -0.91 1.04
N THR A 77 3.21 0.36 1.17
CA THR A 77 4.13 1.50 1.04
C THR A 77 5.22 1.41 2.12
N VAL A 78 4.86 1.04 3.36
CA VAL A 78 5.85 0.85 4.44
C VAL A 78 6.87 -0.23 4.06
N ILE A 79 6.41 -1.35 3.51
CA ILE A 79 7.29 -2.46 3.10
C ILE A 79 8.20 -2.03 1.94
N GLN A 80 7.68 -1.28 0.97
CA GLN A 80 8.45 -0.78 -0.16
C GLN A 80 9.56 0.18 0.27
N GLU A 81 9.23 1.16 1.12
CA GLU A 81 10.20 2.11 1.68
C GLU A 81 11.26 1.39 2.53
N ALA A 82 10.85 0.40 3.34
CA ALA A 82 11.79 -0.43 4.10
C ALA A 82 12.72 -1.24 3.19
N TYR A 83 12.18 -1.82 2.11
CA TYR A 83 12.97 -2.56 1.13
C TYR A 83 13.95 -1.66 0.39
N GLU A 84 13.51 -0.48 -0.08
CA GLU A 84 14.35 0.50 -0.74
C GLU A 84 15.46 1.00 0.19
N PHE A 85 15.14 1.22 1.47
CA PHE A 85 16.11 1.61 2.48
C PHE A 85 17.22 0.57 2.65
N ILE A 86 16.87 -0.72 2.72
CA ILE A 86 17.82 -1.82 2.89
C ILE A 86 18.63 -2.07 1.61
N SER A 87 17.98 -2.01 0.45
CA SER A 87 18.62 -2.32 -0.84
C SER A 87 19.50 -1.18 -1.37
N THR A 88 19.23 0.06 -0.97
CA THR A 88 19.95 1.23 -1.46
C THR A 88 21.06 1.63 -0.50
N ASN A 89 22.23 1.97 -1.04
CA ASN A 89 23.33 2.49 -0.22
C ASN A 89 22.99 3.89 0.30
N GLN A 90 22.58 3.97 1.56
CA GLN A 90 22.09 5.19 2.21
C GLN A 90 23.22 6.22 2.38
N ARG A 91 23.30 7.23 1.50
CA ARG A 91 24.16 8.39 1.72
C ARG A 91 23.41 9.44 2.54
N LEU A 92 23.53 9.34 3.86
CA LEU A 92 23.00 10.34 4.79
C LEU A 92 23.93 11.57 4.79
N ILE A 93 23.69 12.48 3.85
CA ILE A 93 24.41 13.75 3.79
C ILE A 93 23.65 14.77 4.63
N TRP A 94 24.27 15.28 5.70
CA TRP A 94 23.70 16.40 6.45
C TRP A 94 23.69 17.64 5.55
N LYS A 95 22.49 18.13 5.22
CA LYS A 95 22.33 19.22 4.27
C LYS A 95 22.46 20.63 4.87
N GLY A 96 22.67 20.75 6.18
CA GLY A 96 22.79 22.02 6.88
C GLY A 96 21.49 22.55 7.48
N TRP A 97 21.59 23.59 8.32
CA TRP A 97 20.44 24.22 9.00
C TRP A 97 19.55 25.03 8.03
N CYS A 98 20.09 25.48 6.89
CA CYS A 98 19.37 26.30 5.90
C CYS A 98 19.18 25.61 4.55
N PHE A 99 19.00 24.28 4.52
CA PHE A 99 18.67 23.57 3.29
C PHE A 99 17.19 23.78 2.94
N LYS A 100 16.92 24.42 1.80
CA LYS A 100 15.56 24.52 1.26
C LYS A 100 15.27 23.23 0.50
N ASP A 101 14.61 22.27 1.14
CA ASP A 101 14.11 21.10 0.42
C ASP A 101 13.00 21.52 -0.54
N GLY A 102 13.20 21.20 -1.82
CA GLY A 102 12.28 21.51 -2.90
C GLY A 102 13.02 22.02 -4.13
N THR A 103 13.10 21.17 -5.16
CA THR A 103 13.37 21.49 -6.58
C THR A 103 14.79 21.42 -7.17
N ASP A 104 15.83 20.87 -6.52
CA ASP A 104 17.18 20.83 -7.15
C ASP A 104 17.88 19.46 -7.08
N ALA A 105 17.18 18.36 -7.39
CA ALA A 105 17.79 17.04 -7.57
C ALA A 105 17.46 16.41 -8.94
N LYS A 106 17.33 17.25 -9.98
CA LYS A 106 17.47 16.80 -11.38
C LYS A 106 18.52 17.67 -12.05
N LYS A 107 19.76 17.19 -12.06
CA LYS A 107 20.77 17.62 -13.02
C LYS A 107 21.52 16.39 -13.50
#